data_AF-A0A7S3BXM0-F1
#
_entry.id   AF-A0A7S3BXM0-F1
#
_cell.length_a   1.000
_cell.length_b   1.000
_cell.length_c   1.000
_cell.angle_alpha   90.00
_cell.angle_beta   90.00
_cell.angle_gamma   90.00
#
_symmetry.space_group_name_H-M   'P 1'
#
loop_
_entity.id
_entity.type
_entity.pdbx_description
1 polymer ?
#
loop_
_entity_poly.entity_id
_entity_poly.type
_entity_poly.pdbx_seq_one_letter_code
_entity_poly.pdbx_strand_id
1 'polypeptide(L)'
;TERSPWLGLGMPLSDWPQSSSLSLFMITWFGLLILYQILVPISLFITMEVVRLAQAYLMSADPELYVATSDQRCVVNSLTVNEDLGCVGIVLADKTGTLTANRMTLSAVATPGREWLDDTSGEEGAFGDDEGPPDSLAAMRRALGDSAAEVALLCNTVVVAPTADLAEGDAYARGSGEAGAPTVAPFQGESPDEVAMVEALERAGVALRRPGARECAVC
;
A
#
# COMPACT_ATOMS: atom_id res chain seq x y z
N THR A 1 -3.86 -75.33 7.03
CA THR A 1 -2.91 -74.23 7.32
C THR A 1 -3.34 -73.05 6.48
N GLU A 2 -4.14 -72.19 7.10
CA GLU A 2 -4.79 -71.01 6.50
C GLU A 2 -3.78 -70.01 5.93
N ARG A 3 -4.03 -69.51 4.72
CA ARG A 3 -3.33 -68.35 4.15
C ARG A 3 -4.33 -67.20 4.11
N SER A 4 -4.02 -66.12 4.82
CA SER A 4 -4.90 -64.96 4.92
C SER A 4 -4.96 -64.18 3.59
N PRO A 5 -6.13 -63.59 3.24
CA PRO A 5 -6.44 -63.15 1.88
C PRO A 5 -6.25 -61.65 1.65
N TRP A 6 -5.21 -61.03 2.22
CA TRP A 6 -5.16 -59.56 2.29
C TRP A 6 -4.35 -58.87 1.20
N LEU A 7 -3.56 -59.60 0.42
CA LEU A 7 -3.09 -59.17 -0.91
C LEU A 7 -3.32 -60.34 -1.85
N GLY A 8 -4.27 -60.24 -2.78
CA GLY A 8 -4.62 -61.26 -3.77
C GLY A 8 -3.52 -61.64 -4.78
N LEU A 9 -2.23 -61.50 -4.42
CA LEU A 9 -1.06 -62.00 -5.14
C LEU A 9 -0.60 -63.37 -4.60
N GLY A 10 -1.55 -64.20 -4.15
CA GLY A 10 -1.29 -65.53 -3.60
C GLY A 10 -1.31 -66.67 -4.62
N MET A 11 -1.29 -66.37 -5.93
CA MET A 11 -1.23 -67.41 -6.95
C MET A 11 0.19 -68.00 -7.02
N PRO A 12 0.36 -69.34 -6.85
CA PRO A 12 1.65 -69.95 -7.10
C PRO A 12 2.08 -69.70 -8.54
N LEU A 13 3.38 -69.51 -8.78
CA LEU A 13 3.96 -69.28 -10.12
C LEU A 13 3.55 -70.34 -11.16
N SER A 14 3.08 -71.51 -10.72
CA SER A 14 2.56 -72.59 -11.57
C SER A 14 1.19 -72.32 -12.18
N ASP A 15 0.37 -71.46 -11.57
CA ASP A 15 -1.05 -71.32 -11.90
C ASP A 15 -1.34 -70.02 -12.67
N TRP A 16 -0.30 -69.36 -13.20
CA TRP A 16 -0.50 -68.20 -14.08
C TRP A 16 -1.21 -68.62 -15.36
N PRO A 17 -2.32 -67.95 -15.74
CA PRO A 17 -3.06 -68.32 -16.93
C PRO A 17 -2.14 -68.20 -18.14
N GLN A 18 -1.95 -69.31 -18.86
CA GLN A 18 -1.30 -69.39 -20.17
C GLN A 18 -2.19 -68.70 -21.22
N SER A 19 -2.40 -67.41 -21.01
CA SER A 19 -3.10 -66.53 -21.91
C SER A 19 -2.20 -66.20 -23.11
N SER A 20 -2.80 -65.78 -24.22
CA SER A 20 -2.05 -65.38 -25.41
C SER A 20 -0.94 -64.37 -25.05
N SER A 21 0.19 -64.40 -25.76
CA SER A 21 1.38 -63.59 -25.45
C SER A 21 1.05 -62.10 -25.22
N LEU A 22 0.04 -61.57 -25.91
CA LEU A 22 -0.45 -60.20 -25.74
C LEU A 22 -1.16 -59.97 -24.39
N SER A 23 -1.94 -60.93 -23.90
CA SER A 23 -2.60 -60.84 -22.59
C SER A 23 -1.59 -60.82 -21.44
N LEU A 24 -0.56 -61.67 -21.49
CA LEU A 24 0.54 -61.66 -20.51
C LEU A 24 1.32 -60.36 -20.54
N PHE A 25 1.61 -59.83 -21.74
CA PHE A 25 2.25 -58.53 -21.89
C PHE A 25 1.42 -57.42 -21.25
N MET A 26 0.10 -57.35 -21.51
CA MET A 26 -0.77 -56.31 -20.96
C MET A 26 -0.86 -56.40 -19.44
N ILE A 27 -1.02 -57.59 -18.87
CA ILE A 27 -1.07 -57.80 -17.40
C ILE A 27 0.26 -57.34 -16.76
N THR A 28 1.39 -57.74 -17.33
CA THR A 28 2.71 -57.34 -16.83
C THR A 28 2.91 -55.83 -16.97
N TRP A 29 2.46 -55.24 -18.08
CA TRP A 29 2.61 -53.83 -18.36
C TRP A 29 1.79 -52.95 -17.39
N PHE A 30 0.51 -53.27 -17.18
CA PHE A 30 -0.31 -52.56 -16.18
C PHE A 30 0.15 -52.83 -14.74
N GLY A 31 0.65 -54.04 -14.44
CA GLY A 31 1.26 -54.34 -13.14
C GLY A 31 2.48 -53.47 -12.85
N LEU A 32 3.37 -53.29 -13.83
CA LEU A 32 4.51 -52.38 -13.73
C LEU A 32 4.07 -50.92 -13.62
N LEU A 33 3.06 -50.48 -14.38
CA LEU A 33 2.51 -49.12 -14.27
C LEU A 33 2.01 -48.84 -12.84
N ILE A 34 1.22 -49.76 -12.25
CA ILE A 34 0.72 -49.61 -10.88
C ILE A 34 1.88 -49.60 -9.87
N LEU A 35 2.90 -50.45 -10.06
CA LEU A 35 4.08 -50.49 -9.20
C LEU A 35 4.87 -49.16 -9.24
N TYR A 36 4.95 -48.51 -10.40
CA TYR A 36 5.65 -47.23 -10.57
C TYR A 36 4.84 -45.98 -10.19
N GLN A 37 3.54 -46.10 -9.89
CA GLN A 37 2.71 -44.95 -9.48
C GLN A 37 3.25 -44.22 -8.23
N ILE A 38 4.05 -44.87 -7.39
CA ILE A 38 4.69 -44.25 -6.22
C ILE A 38 5.84 -43.27 -6.60
N LEU A 39 6.41 -43.38 -7.81
CA LEU A 39 7.48 -42.48 -8.27
C LEU A 39 6.99 -41.05 -8.48
N VAL A 40 5.71 -40.87 -8.81
CA VAL A 40 5.06 -39.55 -8.89
C VAL A 40 4.21 -39.39 -7.63
N PRO A 41 4.73 -38.75 -6.57
CA PRO A 41 4.00 -38.60 -5.32
C PRO A 41 2.83 -37.63 -5.52
N ILE A 42 1.63 -38.17 -5.70
CA ILE A 42 0.38 -37.38 -5.81
C ILE A 42 0.18 -36.52 -4.54
N SER A 43 0.62 -37.02 -3.38
CA SER A 43 0.56 -36.30 -2.11
C SER A 43 1.42 -35.03 -2.09
N LEU A 44 2.55 -34.99 -2.81
CA LEU A 44 3.44 -33.83 -2.85
C LEU A 44 2.72 -32.59 -3.41
N PHE A 45 1.88 -32.79 -4.42
CA PHE A 45 1.10 -31.71 -5.02
C PHE A 45 0.14 -31.09 -4.01
N ILE A 46 -0.61 -31.93 -3.29
CA ILE A 46 -1.56 -31.47 -2.27
C ILE A 46 -0.81 -30.79 -1.11
N THR A 47 0.33 -31.33 -0.67
CA THR A 47 1.10 -30.71 0.41
C THR A 47 1.65 -29.34 0.01
N MET A 48 2.08 -29.17 -1.25
CA MET A 48 2.52 -27.86 -1.75
C MET A 48 1.39 -26.81 -1.70
N GLU A 49 0.17 -27.17 -2.10
CA GLU A 49 -0.98 -26.26 -2.00
C GLU A 49 -1.30 -25.86 -0.54
N VAL A 50 -1.23 -26.82 0.39
CA VAL A 50 -1.42 -26.54 1.83
C VAL A 50 -0.33 -25.61 2.36
N VAL A 51 0.92 -25.79 1.94
CA VAL A 51 2.03 -24.91 2.32
C VAL A 51 1.81 -23.50 1.79
N ARG A 52 1.41 -23.33 0.52
CA ARG A 52 1.11 -22.02 -0.07
C ARG A 52 -0.02 -21.31 0.68
N LEU A 53 -1.05 -22.05 1.10
CA LEU A 53 -2.14 -21.52 1.92
C LEU A 53 -1.66 -21.08 3.31
N ALA A 54 -0.82 -21.89 3.96
CA ALA A 54 -0.25 -21.56 5.26
C ALA A 54 0.64 -20.30 5.18
N GLN A 55 1.45 -20.17 4.13
CA GLN A 55 2.28 -18.99 3.88
C GLN A 55 1.44 -17.73 3.67
N ALA A 56 0.39 -17.79 2.86
CA ALA A 56 -0.52 -16.66 2.64
C ALA A 56 -1.19 -16.21 3.95
N TYR A 57 -1.61 -17.15 4.79
CA TYR A 57 -2.17 -16.83 6.10
C TYR A 57 -1.15 -16.08 6.97
N LEU A 58 0.09 -16.57 7.04
CA LEU A 58 1.15 -15.93 7.81
C LEU A 58 1.43 -14.50 7.32
N MET A 59 1.49 -14.28 5.99
CA MET A 59 1.68 -12.94 5.41
C MET A 59 0.53 -11.98 5.77
N SER A 60 -0.71 -12.46 5.77
CA SER A 60 -1.88 -11.63 6.12
C SER A 60 -2.01 -11.33 7.61
N ALA A 61 -1.45 -12.21 8.46
CA ALA A 61 -1.49 -12.10 9.91
C ALA A 61 -0.30 -11.31 10.48
N ASP A 62 0.68 -10.97 9.64
CA ASP A 62 1.88 -10.24 10.05
C ASP A 62 1.55 -8.80 10.46
N PRO A 63 1.87 -8.38 11.71
CA PRO A 63 1.65 -7.01 12.17
C PRO A 63 2.58 -5.98 11.51
N GLU A 64 3.73 -6.38 10.96
CA GLU A 64 4.65 -5.44 10.28
C GLU A 64 4.11 -5.00 8.91
N LEU A 65 3.27 -5.83 8.29
CA LEU A 65 2.59 -5.55 7.02
C LEU A 65 1.22 -4.85 7.21
N TYR A 66 0.99 -4.25 8.37
CA TYR A 66 -0.24 -3.52 8.70
C TYR A 66 -0.03 -2.01 8.66
N VAL A 67 -0.91 -1.31 7.95
CA VAL A 67 -0.89 0.15 7.81
C VAL A 67 -1.89 0.77 8.77
N ALA A 68 -1.40 1.39 9.85
CA ALA A 68 -2.23 1.97 10.90
C ALA A 68 -3.07 3.18 10.44
N THR A 69 -2.58 3.96 9.46
CA THR A 69 -3.29 5.14 8.93
C THR A 69 -4.55 4.79 8.16
N SER A 70 -4.58 3.62 7.50
CA SER A 70 -5.69 3.16 6.65
C SER A 70 -6.50 2.01 7.27
N ASP A 71 -6.11 1.54 8.46
CA ASP A 71 -6.59 0.28 9.06
C ASP A 71 -6.60 -0.88 8.05
N GLN A 72 -5.52 -1.00 7.26
CA GLN A 72 -5.43 -1.95 6.17
C GLN A 72 -4.33 -2.97 6.41
N ARG A 73 -4.67 -4.26 6.23
CA ARG A 73 -3.74 -5.39 6.30
C ARG A 73 -3.33 -5.83 4.89
N CYS A 74 -2.20 -6.55 4.81
CA CYS A 74 -1.79 -7.25 3.60
C CYS A 74 -2.85 -8.27 3.15
N VAL A 75 -3.26 -8.18 1.89
CA VAL A 75 -4.23 -9.09 1.28
C VAL A 75 -3.53 -9.90 0.19
N VAL A 76 -3.53 -11.22 0.35
CA VAL A 76 -2.97 -12.15 -0.63
C VAL A 76 -4.09 -12.65 -1.54
N ASN A 77 -4.13 -12.17 -2.77
CA ASN A 77 -5.16 -12.53 -3.75
C ASN A 77 -4.85 -13.81 -4.54
N SER A 78 -3.59 -14.21 -4.62
CA SER A 78 -3.14 -15.39 -5.37
C SER A 78 -2.10 -16.19 -4.59
N LEU A 79 -2.35 -17.50 -4.43
CA LEU A 79 -1.50 -18.40 -3.65
C LEU A 79 -0.28 -18.92 -4.44
N THR A 80 -0.31 -18.85 -5.77
CA THR A 80 0.74 -19.40 -6.64
C THR A 80 1.97 -18.51 -6.74
N VAL A 81 1.85 -17.23 -6.37
CA VAL A 81 2.92 -16.23 -6.51
C VAL A 81 3.83 -16.19 -5.29
N ASN A 82 3.43 -16.81 -4.17
CA ASN A 82 4.11 -16.71 -2.89
C ASN A 82 5.59 -17.16 -2.96
N GLU A 83 5.89 -18.20 -3.73
CA GLU A 83 7.25 -18.67 -3.98
C GLU A 83 8.07 -17.76 -4.91
N ASP A 84 7.42 -17.18 -5.92
CA ASP A 84 8.05 -16.31 -6.91
C ASP A 84 8.49 -14.98 -6.29
N LEU A 85 7.79 -14.51 -5.25
CA LEU A 85 8.15 -13.31 -4.48
C LEU A 85 9.56 -13.42 -3.88
N GLY A 86 10.02 -14.62 -3.54
CA GLY A 86 11.38 -14.86 -3.02
C GLY A 86 12.47 -14.81 -4.10
N CYS A 87 12.10 -14.77 -5.38
CA CYS A 87 12.99 -14.87 -6.52
C CYS A 87 12.94 -13.65 -7.45
N VAL A 88 12.43 -12.50 -6.96
CA VAL A 88 12.35 -11.27 -7.76
C VAL A 88 13.75 -10.69 -8.01
N GLY A 89 14.11 -10.53 -9.29
CA GLY A 89 15.41 -9.93 -9.68
C GLY A 89 15.35 -8.44 -10.03
N ILE A 90 14.17 -7.91 -10.35
CA ILE A 90 13.97 -6.51 -10.75
C ILE A 90 12.68 -6.01 -10.10
N VAL A 91 12.77 -4.85 -9.43
CA VAL A 91 11.61 -4.13 -8.90
C VAL A 91 11.35 -2.94 -9.79
N LEU A 92 10.16 -2.89 -10.38
CA LEU A 92 9.67 -1.74 -11.12
C LEU A 92 8.64 -1.03 -10.24
N ALA A 93 9.00 0.14 -9.74
CA ALA A 93 8.12 0.97 -8.92
C ALA A 93 7.55 2.13 -9.74
N ASP A 94 6.27 2.45 -9.54
CA ASP A 94 5.69 3.68 -10.04
C ASP A 94 6.07 4.87 -9.14
N LYS A 95 6.15 6.07 -9.71
CA LYS A 95 6.51 7.27 -8.95
C LYS A 95 5.33 7.76 -8.11
N THR A 96 4.21 8.05 -8.76
CA THR A 96 3.10 8.78 -8.13
C THR A 96 2.14 7.80 -7.47
N GLY A 97 1.84 8.00 -6.18
CA GLY A 97 0.95 7.12 -5.43
C GLY A 97 1.60 5.83 -4.92
N THR A 98 2.87 5.57 -5.24
CA THR A 98 3.68 4.49 -4.67
C THR A 98 4.91 5.04 -3.95
N LEU A 99 5.82 5.72 -4.66
CA LEU A 99 6.97 6.36 -4.02
C LEU A 99 6.62 7.69 -3.36
N THR A 100 5.57 8.36 -3.84
CA THR A 100 5.07 9.61 -3.27
C THR A 100 3.63 9.47 -2.80
N ALA A 101 3.29 10.08 -1.67
CA ALA A 101 1.93 10.10 -1.11
C ALA A 101 0.97 11.03 -1.87
N ASN A 102 1.37 11.55 -3.04
CA ASN A 102 0.64 12.56 -3.82
C ASN A 102 0.19 13.79 -2.99
N ARG A 103 0.91 14.09 -1.91
CA ARG A 103 0.73 15.29 -1.07
C ARG A 103 2.00 16.12 -1.18
N MET A 104 1.85 17.40 -1.51
CA MET A 104 2.95 18.35 -1.64
C MET A 104 2.99 19.23 -0.38
N THR A 105 4.19 19.58 0.07
CA THR A 105 4.42 20.55 1.15
C THR A 105 5.46 21.57 0.68
N LEU A 106 5.29 22.83 1.09
CA LEU A 106 6.22 23.89 0.72
C LEU A 106 7.42 23.87 1.66
N SER A 107 8.57 23.46 1.14
CA SER A 107 9.79 23.28 1.94
C SER A 107 10.75 24.47 1.88
N ALA A 108 10.72 25.28 0.83
CA ALA A 108 11.64 26.42 0.71
C ALA A 108 11.07 27.55 -0.13
N VAL A 109 11.45 28.78 0.20
CA VAL A 109 11.16 29.99 -0.56
C VAL A 109 12.43 30.80 -0.69
N ALA A 110 12.77 31.19 -1.92
CA ALA A 110 13.91 32.05 -2.20
C ALA A 110 13.45 33.30 -2.97
N THR A 111 13.73 34.47 -2.40
CA THR A 111 13.57 35.77 -3.07
C THR A 111 14.93 36.50 -3.09
N PRO A 112 15.11 37.54 -3.92
CA PRO A 112 16.39 38.23 -3.99
C PRO A 112 16.86 38.76 -2.62
N GLY A 113 17.90 38.13 -2.07
CA GLY A 113 18.51 38.49 -0.79
C GLY A 113 17.80 37.94 0.45
N ARG A 114 16.80 37.06 0.30
CA ARG A 114 16.15 36.36 1.42
C ARG A 114 15.84 34.93 1.05
N GLU A 115 16.18 34.01 1.92
CA GLU A 115 15.84 32.60 1.79
C GLU A 115 15.15 32.12 3.07
N TRP A 116 14.19 31.24 2.89
CA TRP A 116 13.55 30.49 3.95
C TRP A 116 13.57 29.02 3.57
N LEU A 117 13.94 28.18 4.53
CA LEU A 117 13.96 26.74 4.42
C LEU A 117 13.19 26.19 5.63
N ASP A 118 12.39 25.18 5.38
CA ASP A 118 11.69 24.44 6.42
C ASP A 118 12.64 23.40 7.03
N ASP A 119 13.14 23.71 8.22
CA ASP A 119 14.09 22.86 8.96
C ASP A 119 13.48 21.53 9.45
N THR A 120 12.15 21.38 9.38
CA THR A 120 11.45 20.13 9.74
C THR A 120 11.65 19.00 8.71
N SER A 121 12.14 19.34 7.52
CA SER A 121 12.38 18.37 6.42
C SER A 121 13.55 17.39 6.67
N GLY A 122 14.31 17.57 7.75
CA GLY A 122 15.48 16.75 8.11
C GLY A 122 15.21 15.60 9.10
N GLU A 123 14.05 15.53 9.72
CA GLU A 123 13.70 14.41 10.61
C GLU A 123 12.96 13.33 9.81
N GLU A 124 13.71 12.29 9.42
CA GLU A 124 13.18 11.10 8.78
C GLU A 124 12.05 10.49 9.62
N GLY A 125 10.80 10.58 9.15
CA GLY A 125 9.76 9.61 9.51
C GLY A 125 8.44 10.12 10.08
N ALA A 126 8.17 11.43 10.16
CA ALA A 126 6.85 11.90 10.56
C ALA A 126 6.18 12.69 9.42
N PHE A 127 5.32 12.01 8.63
CA PHE A 127 4.19 12.66 7.97
C PHE A 127 3.12 13.05 9.01
N GLY A 128 3.56 13.67 10.11
CA GLY A 128 2.69 14.30 11.08
C GLY A 128 2.47 15.74 10.66
N ASP A 129 1.28 16.27 10.94
CA ASP A 129 0.97 17.69 10.83
C ASP A 129 1.69 18.48 11.95
N ASP A 130 3.00 18.27 12.11
CA ASP A 130 3.81 18.90 13.15
C ASP A 130 3.77 20.41 12.90
N GLU A 131 3.15 21.11 13.85
CA GLU A 131 2.98 22.54 13.88
C GLU A 131 4.39 23.13 14.08
N GLY A 132 5.11 23.32 12.97
CA GLY A 132 6.44 23.92 12.99
C GLY A 132 6.44 25.21 13.82
N PRO A 133 7.53 25.52 14.54
CA PRO A 133 7.56 26.64 15.47
C PRO A 133 7.07 27.93 14.79
N PRO A 134 6.19 28.74 15.43
CA PRO A 134 5.55 29.91 14.81
C PRO A 134 6.56 30.95 14.28
N ASP A 135 7.78 30.92 14.80
CA ASP A 135 8.90 31.74 14.34
C ASP A 135 9.37 31.39 12.92
N SER A 136 9.24 30.13 12.47
CA SER A 136 9.61 29.71 11.12
C SER A 136 8.63 30.22 10.06
N LEU A 137 7.32 30.16 10.34
CA LEU A 137 6.27 30.65 9.44
C LEU A 137 6.32 32.18 9.28
N ALA A 138 6.61 32.89 10.36
CA ALA A 138 6.86 34.34 10.30
C ALA A 138 8.15 34.67 9.53
N ALA A 139 9.17 33.81 9.55
CA ALA A 139 10.36 33.94 8.72
C ALA A 139 10.05 33.68 7.23
N MET A 140 9.20 32.70 6.92
CA MET A 140 8.72 32.43 5.56
C MET A 140 8.05 33.66 4.95
N ARG A 141 7.10 34.28 5.68
CA ARG A 141 6.42 35.49 5.23
C ARG A 141 7.40 36.65 5.00
N ARG A 142 8.39 36.81 5.88
CA ARG A 142 9.43 37.85 5.71
C ARG A 142 10.33 37.58 4.50
N ALA A 143 10.66 36.31 4.23
CA ALA A 143 11.45 35.92 3.07
C ALA A 143 10.67 36.13 1.77
N LEU A 144 9.40 35.74 1.72
CA LEU A 144 8.55 35.89 0.54
C LEU A 144 8.21 37.37 0.27
N GLY A 145 7.90 38.14 1.32
CA GLY A 145 7.44 39.53 1.24
C GLY A 145 5.95 39.64 0.87
N ASP A 146 5.29 40.70 1.34
CA ASP A 146 3.82 40.81 1.23
C ASP A 146 3.33 40.85 -0.23
N SER A 147 4.06 41.52 -1.14
CA SER A 147 3.66 41.59 -2.55
C SER A 147 3.79 40.25 -3.30
N ALA A 148 4.82 39.45 -3.01
CA ALA A 148 4.98 38.15 -3.65
C ALA A 148 4.00 37.12 -3.07
N ALA A 149 3.68 37.23 -1.77
CA ALA A 149 2.65 36.44 -1.13
C ALA A 149 1.27 36.71 -1.75
N GLU A 150 0.92 37.98 -2.00
CA GLU A 150 -0.33 38.35 -2.65
C GLU A 150 -0.42 37.82 -4.09
N VAL A 151 0.67 37.92 -4.87
CA VAL A 151 0.73 37.35 -6.22
C VAL A 151 0.57 35.82 -6.20
N ALA A 152 1.26 35.13 -5.29
CA ALA A 152 1.15 33.68 -5.14
C ALA A 152 -0.28 33.24 -4.76
N LEU A 153 -0.99 34.06 -3.98
CA LEU A 153 -2.37 33.80 -3.58
C LEU A 153 -3.41 34.11 -4.67
N LEU A 154 -3.14 35.08 -5.55
CA LEU A 154 -4.06 35.48 -6.64
C LEU A 154 -3.84 34.67 -7.93
N CYS A 155 -2.63 34.16 -8.16
CA CYS A 155 -2.26 33.41 -9.35
C CYS A 155 -2.42 31.88 -9.17
N ASN A 156 -3.47 31.45 -8.48
CA ASN A 156 -3.85 30.04 -8.34
C ASN A 156 -5.35 29.85 -8.63
N THR A 157 -5.76 28.59 -8.79
CA THR A 157 -7.16 28.19 -9.03
C THR A 157 -7.81 27.56 -7.80
N VAL A 158 -7.16 27.68 -6.64
CA VAL A 158 -7.57 27.00 -5.41
C VAL A 158 -8.88 27.59 -4.86
N VAL A 159 -9.81 26.71 -4.53
CA VAL A 159 -11.11 27.04 -3.94
C VAL A 159 -11.17 26.50 -2.51
N VAL A 160 -11.75 27.30 -1.61
CA VAL A 160 -12.07 26.86 -0.24
C VAL A 160 -13.30 25.96 -0.28
N ALA A 161 -13.15 24.68 0.00
CA ALA A 161 -14.24 23.70 0.02
C ALA A 161 -15.19 23.94 1.22
N PRO A 162 -16.51 23.71 1.07
CA PRO A 162 -17.46 23.78 2.17
C PRO A 162 -17.18 22.67 3.19
N THR A 163 -17.18 23.00 4.48
CA THR A 163 -16.98 22.03 5.58
C THR A 163 -18.08 20.95 5.67
N ALA A 164 -19.16 21.06 4.89
CA ALA A 164 -20.30 20.15 4.89
C ALA A 164 -20.19 18.98 3.88
N ASP A 165 -19.28 19.05 2.89
CA ASP A 165 -19.18 18.05 1.81
C ASP A 165 -18.11 16.97 2.08
N LEU A 166 -17.48 16.99 3.25
CA LEU A 166 -16.54 15.94 3.67
C LEU A 166 -17.33 14.69 4.08
N ALA A 167 -17.69 13.87 3.09
CA ALA A 167 -18.13 12.51 3.32
C ALA A 167 -17.03 11.75 4.09
N GLU A 168 -17.44 10.83 4.95
CA GLU A 168 -16.62 9.96 5.84
C GLU A 168 -15.45 9.20 5.17
N GLY A 169 -15.25 9.32 3.85
CA GLY A 169 -14.16 8.70 3.09
C GLY A 169 -12.83 9.48 3.06
N ASP A 170 -12.82 10.78 3.36
CA ASP A 170 -11.59 11.61 3.39
C ASP A 170 -10.98 11.71 4.80
N ALA A 171 -11.29 10.73 5.66
CA ALA A 171 -10.65 10.56 6.97
C ALA A 171 -9.12 10.39 6.88
N TYR A 172 -8.57 10.13 5.69
CA TYR A 172 -7.13 10.04 5.46
C TYR A 172 -6.40 11.39 5.48
N ALA A 173 -7.10 12.50 5.21
CA ALA A 173 -6.54 13.85 5.35
C ALA A 173 -6.64 14.39 6.79
N ARG A 174 -7.40 13.70 7.64
CA ARG A 174 -7.66 14.09 9.02
C ARG A 174 -6.91 13.12 9.93
N GLY A 175 -5.67 13.45 10.22
CA GLY A 175 -4.98 12.91 11.40
C GLY A 175 -5.95 12.91 12.58
N SER A 176 -5.93 11.78 13.29
CA SER A 176 -6.65 11.50 14.53
C SER A 176 -6.95 12.75 15.36
N GLY A 177 -8.20 12.90 15.78
CA GLY A 177 -8.64 14.02 16.59
C GLY A 177 -7.79 14.22 17.84
N GLU A 178 -7.18 15.40 17.91
CA GLU A 178 -6.92 16.07 19.18
C GLU A 178 -7.76 17.34 19.24
N ALA A 179 -8.52 17.46 20.32
CA ALA A 179 -9.39 18.59 20.58
C ALA A 179 -8.55 19.84 20.85
N GLY A 180 -8.30 20.66 19.83
CA GLY A 180 -7.67 21.97 20.03
C GLY A 180 -6.96 22.62 18.85
N ALA A 181 -6.65 21.89 17.76
CA ALA A 181 -5.92 22.48 16.63
C ALA A 181 -6.83 23.37 15.75
N PRO A 182 -6.36 24.54 15.28
CA PRO A 182 -7.14 25.39 14.39
C PRO A 182 -7.41 24.65 13.08
N THR A 183 -8.69 24.42 12.78
CA THR A 183 -9.16 23.81 11.54
C THR A 183 -8.74 24.66 10.34
N VAL A 184 -7.61 24.28 9.70
CA VAL A 184 -7.25 24.76 8.35
C VAL A 184 -8.41 24.44 7.42
N ALA A 185 -8.88 25.43 6.66
CA ALA A 185 -10.02 25.24 5.78
C ALA A 185 -9.64 24.25 4.66
N PRO A 186 -10.51 23.30 4.28
CA PRO A 186 -10.18 22.38 3.22
C PRO A 186 -10.03 23.15 1.90
N PHE A 187 -8.82 23.15 1.33
CA PHE A 187 -8.53 23.72 0.02
C PHE A 187 -8.62 22.64 -1.04
N GLN A 188 -9.18 22.99 -2.19
CA GLN A 188 -9.23 22.11 -3.34
C GLN A 188 -8.74 22.85 -4.58
N GLY A 189 -7.83 22.23 -5.31
CA GLY A 189 -7.24 22.74 -6.54
C GLY A 189 -7.18 21.67 -7.62
N GLU A 190 -6.90 22.09 -8.85
CA GLU A 190 -6.67 21.19 -9.98
C GLU A 190 -5.29 20.53 -9.89
N SER A 191 -4.34 21.16 -9.19
CA SER A 191 -3.00 20.61 -8.96
C SER A 191 -2.59 20.64 -7.47
N PRO A 192 -1.84 19.64 -6.99
CA PRO A 192 -1.50 19.54 -5.56
C PRO A 192 -0.45 20.57 -5.10
N ASP A 193 0.33 21.12 -6.02
CA ASP A 193 1.35 22.14 -5.76
C ASP A 193 0.74 23.52 -5.46
N GLU A 194 -0.35 23.93 -6.14
CA GLU A 194 -1.05 25.17 -5.79
C GLU A 194 -1.73 25.08 -4.42
N VAL A 195 -2.29 23.91 -4.09
CA VAL A 195 -2.92 23.66 -2.79
C VAL A 195 -1.86 23.77 -1.69
N ALA A 196 -0.71 23.14 -1.86
CA ALA A 196 0.39 23.21 -0.90
C ALA A 196 0.91 24.65 -0.69
N MET A 197 0.97 25.44 -1.76
CA MET A 197 1.38 26.84 -1.69
C MET A 197 0.37 27.69 -0.90
N VAL A 198 -0.93 27.54 -1.17
CA VAL A 198 -1.99 28.27 -0.46
C VAL A 198 -2.07 27.85 1.01
N GLU A 199 -1.92 26.56 1.31
CA GLU A 199 -1.92 26.02 2.66
C GLU A 199 -0.72 26.56 3.47
N ALA A 200 0.47 26.65 2.87
CA ALA A 200 1.63 27.26 3.49
C ALA A 200 1.42 28.76 3.75
N LEU A 201 0.87 29.50 2.79
CA LEU A 201 0.57 30.93 2.94
C LEU A 201 -0.47 31.19 4.05
N GLU A 202 -1.51 30.35 4.16
CA GLU A 202 -2.49 30.46 5.24
C GLU A 202 -1.82 30.22 6.61
N ARG A 203 -0.97 29.18 6.72
CA ARG A 203 -0.17 28.93 7.94
C ARG A 203 0.73 30.11 8.30
N ALA A 204 1.28 30.81 7.31
CA ALA A 204 2.08 32.03 7.52
C ALA A 204 1.25 33.31 7.79
N GLY A 205 -0.07 33.18 7.94
CA GLY A 205 -0.98 34.26 8.28
C GLY A 205 -1.44 35.10 7.09
N VAL A 206 -1.33 34.58 5.86
CA VAL A 206 -1.87 35.18 4.62
C VAL A 206 -3.07 34.37 4.18
N ALA A 207 -4.27 34.76 4.63
CA ALA A 207 -5.48 33.97 4.43
C ALA A 207 -6.20 34.30 3.10
N LEU A 208 -6.52 33.26 2.33
CA LEU A 208 -7.43 33.34 1.19
C LEU A 208 -8.88 33.30 1.70
N ARG A 209 -9.53 34.46 1.85
CA ARG A 209 -10.96 34.52 2.21
C ARG A 209 -11.85 34.46 0.97
N ARG A 210 -12.94 33.70 1.05
CA ARG A 210 -13.96 33.61 -0.02
C ARG A 210 -14.44 35.01 -0.44
N PRO A 211 -14.45 35.34 -1.74
CA PRO A 211 -15.09 36.57 -2.22
C PRO A 211 -16.61 36.42 -2.07
N GLY A 212 -17.15 36.94 -0.97
CA GLY A 212 -18.58 36.86 -0.64
C GLY A 212 -18.91 36.74 0.84
N ALA A 213 -17.94 36.42 1.70
CA ALA A 213 -18.11 36.49 3.15
C ALA A 213 -18.05 37.96 3.61
N ARG A 214 -19.13 38.70 3.35
CA ARG A 214 -19.42 39.92 4.08
C ARG A 214 -19.73 39.52 5.51
N GLU A 215 -18.71 39.49 6.36
CA GLU A 215 -18.71 40.05 7.71
C GLU A 215 -17.36 39.82 8.42
N CYS A 216 -16.92 40.87 9.10
CA CYS A 216 -15.94 40.96 10.18
C CYS A 216 -14.43 41.07 9.86
N ALA A 217 -14.01 42.36 9.89
CA ALA A 217 -12.90 42.97 10.66
C ALA A 217 -11.47 42.49 10.32
N VAL A 218 -10.56 43.31 9.77
CA VAL A 218 -9.89 44.48 10.38
C VAL A 218 -9.58 44.26 11.87
N CYS A 219 -8.38 43.75 12.14
CA CYS A 219 -7.46 44.18 13.19
C CYS A 219 -6.09 43.55 12.90
#